data_AF-A0A7Y5ITG0-F1
#
_entry.id   AF-A0A7Y5ITG0-F1
#
_cell.length_a   1.000
_cell.length_b   1.000
_cell.length_c   1.000
_cell.angle_alpha   90.00
_cell.angle_beta   90.00
_cell.angle_gamma   90.00
#
_symmetry.space_group_name_H-M   'P 1'
#
loop_
_entity.id
_entity.type
_entity.pdbx_description
1 polymer ?
#
loop_
_entity_poly.entity_id
_entity_poly.type
_entity_poly.pdbx_seq_one_letter_code
_entity_poly.pdbx_strand_id
1 'polypeptide(L)'
;MSGTSTVITDERTVAVVNAGYKWSTIFLTYALLADVMYRGLVFHEAAWDLLALVILSGGIHFVYQAYMKALPQSFARKVLPYLLLWGVLAAIIGAAAAFLIERLPLT
;
A
#
# COMPACT_ATOMS: atom_id res chain seq x y z
N MET A 1 41.09 -26.73 2.19
CA MET A 1 41.00 -25.26 2.09
C MET A 1 40.03 -24.94 0.95
N SER A 2 38.72 -24.90 1.19
CA SER A 2 37.75 -24.49 0.18
C SER A 2 37.68 -22.96 0.17
N GLY A 3 38.03 -22.37 -0.96
CA GLY A 3 37.89 -20.94 -1.20
C GLY A 3 36.41 -20.57 -1.26
N THR A 4 35.84 -20.17 -0.13
CA THR A 4 34.65 -19.31 -0.13
C THR A 4 35.15 -17.94 -0.58
N SER A 5 34.88 -17.56 -1.82
CA SER A 5 35.04 -16.17 -2.25
C SER A 5 34.09 -15.31 -1.42
N THR A 6 34.56 -14.83 -0.27
CA THR A 6 33.92 -13.75 0.48
C THR A 6 33.92 -12.55 -0.45
N VAL A 7 32.85 -12.39 -1.22
CA VAL A 7 32.60 -11.17 -1.98
C VAL A 7 32.59 -10.06 -0.94
N ILE A 8 33.62 -9.22 -0.96
CA ILE A 8 33.71 -8.05 -0.09
C ILE A 8 32.62 -7.10 -0.59
N THR A 9 31.50 -7.06 0.13
CA THR A 9 30.35 -6.23 -0.24
C THR A 9 30.68 -4.78 0.04
N ASP A 10 31.13 -4.08 -0.99
CA ASP A 10 31.37 -2.64 -0.93
C ASP A 10 30.04 -1.86 -0.90
N GLU A 11 30.08 -0.60 -0.44
CA GLU A 11 28.94 0.31 -0.35
C GLU A 11 28.23 0.49 -1.70
N ARG A 12 29.00 0.48 -2.79
CA ARG A 12 28.49 0.56 -4.17
C ARG A 12 27.66 -0.66 -4.55
N THR A 13 28.10 -1.85 -4.16
CA THR A 13 27.38 -3.10 -4.41
C THR A 13 26.05 -3.11 -3.67
N VAL A 14 26.04 -2.67 -2.41
CA VAL A 14 24.79 -2.55 -1.62
C VAL A 14 23.82 -1.55 -2.25
N ALA A 15 24.32 -0.40 -2.71
CA ALA A 15 23.49 0.63 -3.35
C ALA A 15 22.79 0.12 -4.63
N VAL A 16 23.52 -0.60 -5.49
CA VAL A 16 22.98 -1.18 -6.73
C VAL A 16 21.93 -2.24 -6.43
N VAL A 17 22.22 -3.15 -5.48
CA VAL A 17 21.28 -4.20 -5.09
C VAL A 17 19.99 -3.61 -4.49
N ASN A 18 20.12 -2.60 -3.63
CA ASN A 18 18.96 -1.92 -3.03
C ASN A 18 18.13 -1.16 -4.08
N ALA A 19 18.79 -0.55 -5.08
CA ALA A 19 18.09 0.06 -6.21
C ALA A 19 17.30 -0.99 -7.01
N GLY A 20 17.87 -2.17 -7.24
CA GLY A 20 17.19 -3.30 -7.87
C GLY A 20 15.93 -3.72 -7.12
N TYR A 21 16.02 -3.91 -5.80
CA TYR A 21 14.85 -4.25 -4.97
C TYR A 21 13.77 -3.17 -5.01
N LYS A 22 14.17 -1.90 -4.99
CA LYS A 22 13.25 -0.76 -5.10
C LYS A 22 12.50 -0.78 -6.43
N TRP A 23 13.22 -0.92 -7.55
CA TRP A 23 12.59 -0.94 -8.88
C TRP A 23 11.69 -2.16 -9.08
N SER A 24 12.13 -3.34 -8.63
CA SER A 24 11.32 -4.55 -8.70
C SER A 24 10.03 -4.42 -7.89
N THR A 25 10.11 -3.87 -6.68
CA THR A 25 8.93 -3.65 -5.84
C THR A 25 7.96 -2.65 -6.48
N ILE A 26 8.49 -1.51 -6.97
CA ILE A 26 7.68 -0.50 -7.65
C ILE A 26 6.96 -1.13 -8.85
N PHE A 27 7.71 -1.80 -9.73
CA PHE A 27 7.13 -2.42 -10.92
C PHE A 27 6.05 -3.43 -10.55
N LEU A 28 6.32 -4.34 -9.59
CA LEU A 28 5.37 -5.37 -9.19
C LEU A 28 4.10 -4.78 -8.59
N THR A 29 4.22 -3.79 -7.70
CA THR A 29 3.06 -3.12 -7.08
C THR A 29 2.19 -2.41 -8.13
N TYR A 30 2.79 -1.67 -9.06
CA TYR A 30 2.03 -0.98 -10.10
C TYR A 30 1.44 -1.94 -11.14
N ALA A 31 2.14 -3.02 -11.48
CA ALA A 31 1.61 -4.05 -12.37
C ALA A 31 0.38 -4.76 -11.75
N LEU A 32 0.44 -5.11 -10.47
CA LEU A 32 -0.70 -5.67 -9.73
C LEU A 32 -1.89 -4.70 -9.69
N LEU A 33 -1.63 -3.41 -9.43
CA LEU A 33 -2.70 -2.42 -9.39
C LEU A 33 -3.33 -2.22 -10.78
N ALA A 34 -2.52 -2.23 -11.84
CA ALA A 34 -3.00 -2.18 -13.22
C ALA A 34 -3.84 -3.41 -13.58
N ASP A 35 -3.45 -4.61 -13.12
CA ASP A 35 -4.22 -5.84 -13.32
C ASP A 35 -5.58 -5.78 -12.62
N VAL A 36 -5.63 -5.30 -11.37
CA VAL A 36 -6.88 -5.07 -10.63
C VAL A 36 -7.79 -4.10 -11.38
N MET A 37 -7.24 -2.97 -11.86
CA MET A 37 -8.01 -1.99 -12.63
C MET A 37 -8.53 -2.58 -13.94
N TYR A 38 -7.69 -3.31 -14.68
CA TYR A 38 -8.07 -3.93 -15.95
C TYR A 38 -9.17 -4.97 -15.75
N ARG A 39 -9.04 -5.85 -14.74
CA ARG A 39 -10.08 -6.84 -14.42
C ARG A 39 -11.40 -6.20 -13.99
N GLY A 40 -11.34 -5.17 -13.17
CA GLY A 40 -12.53 -4.46 -12.72
C GLY A 40 -13.25 -3.71 -13.85
N LEU A 41 -12.50 -3.12 -14.78
CA LEU A 41 -13.06 -2.31 -15.87
C LEU A 41 -13.52 -3.15 -17.08
N VAL A 42 -12.78 -4.19 -17.44
CA VAL A 42 -13.01 -4.96 -18.67
C VAL A 42 -13.84 -6.22 -18.40
N PHE A 43 -13.55 -6.94 -17.32
CA PHE A 43 -14.24 -8.19 -17.01
C PHE A 43 -15.34 -8.01 -15.95
N HIS A 44 -15.46 -6.82 -15.35
CA HIS A 44 -16.36 -6.55 -14.23
C HIS A 44 -16.21 -7.54 -13.07
N GLU A 45 -15.01 -8.12 -12.94
CA GLU A 45 -14.69 -9.09 -11.91
C GLU A 45 -14.16 -8.40 -10.66
N ALA A 46 -14.54 -8.96 -9.52
CA ALA A 46 -14.14 -8.44 -8.22
C ALA A 46 -12.70 -8.89 -7.88
N ALA A 47 -11.69 -8.12 -8.28
CA ALA A 47 -10.27 -8.41 -8.03
C ALA A 47 -9.79 -8.00 -6.62
N TRP A 48 -10.63 -8.21 -5.60
CA TRP A 48 -10.35 -7.79 -4.21
C TRP A 48 -9.16 -8.52 -3.59
N ASP A 49 -8.90 -9.77 -3.97
CA ASP A 49 -7.76 -10.54 -3.47
C ASP A 49 -6.43 -9.90 -3.88
N LEU A 50 -6.29 -9.54 -5.15
CA LEU A 50 -5.12 -8.85 -5.69
C LEU A 50 -4.96 -7.45 -5.08
N LEU A 51 -6.07 -6.73 -4.87
CA LEU A 51 -6.05 -5.44 -4.18
C LEU A 51 -5.61 -5.61 -2.71
N ALA A 52 -6.08 -6.64 -2.02
CA ALA A 52 -5.68 -6.94 -0.65
C ALA A 52 -4.19 -7.24 -0.55
N LEU A 53 -3.61 -7.98 -1.50
CA LEU A 53 -2.16 -8.21 -1.58
C LEU A 53 -1.38 -6.89 -1.72
N VAL A 54 -1.84 -5.98 -2.57
CA VAL A 54 -1.23 -4.65 -2.73
C VAL A 54 -1.30 -3.87 -1.40
N ILE A 55 -2.47 -3.81 -0.75
CA ILE A 55 -2.66 -3.12 0.52
C ILE A 55 -1.79 -3.73 1.62
N LEU A 56 -1.76 -5.06 1.74
CA LEU A 56 -0.96 -5.78 2.73
C LEU A 56 0.54 -5.53 2.53
N SER A 57 1.02 -5.57 1.29
CA SER A 57 2.44 -5.32 0.99
C SER A 57 2.87 -3.90 1.42
N GLY A 58 2.03 -2.90 1.15
CA GLY A 58 2.25 -1.52 1.61
C GLY A 58 2.15 -1.40 3.14
N GLY A 59 1.20 -2.09 3.75
CA GLY A 59 1.01 -2.13 5.20
C GLY A 59 2.22 -2.72 5.94
N ILE A 60 2.76 -3.84 5.47
CA ILE A 60 3.97 -4.46 6.03
C ILE A 60 5.15 -3.48 5.96
N HIS A 61 5.33 -2.80 4.82
CA HIS A 61 6.38 -1.81 4.66
C HIS A 61 6.21 -0.63 5.62
N PHE A 62 4.98 -0.13 5.78
CA PHE A 62 4.66 0.94 6.71
C PHE A 62 4.92 0.54 8.17
N VAL A 63 4.48 -0.64 8.59
CA VAL A 63 4.71 -1.18 9.95
C VAL A 63 6.21 -1.32 10.22
N TYR A 64 6.96 -1.83 9.25
CA TYR A 64 8.41 -1.95 9.38
C TYR A 64 9.10 -0.59 9.57
N GLN A 65 8.72 0.42 8.77
CA GLN A 65 9.23 1.78 8.92
C GLN A 65 8.85 2.41 10.27
N ALA A 66 7.62 2.15 10.73
CA ALA A 66 7.15 2.61 12.04
C ALA A 66 7.96 1.99 13.18
N TYR A 67 8.19 0.67 13.13
CA TYR A 67 8.98 -0.05 14.12
C TYR A 67 10.43 0.45 14.17
N MET A 68 11.03 0.69 13.01
CA MET A 68 12.39 1.21 12.90
C MET A 68 12.49 2.72 13.20
N LYS A 69 11.39 3.38 13.59
CA LYS A 69 11.30 4.83 13.83
C LYS A 69 11.84 5.67 12.66
N ALA A 70 11.80 5.12 11.46
CA ALA A 70 12.23 5.79 10.23
C ALA A 70 11.17 6.77 9.71
N LEU A 71 10.00 6.81 10.35
CA LEU A 71 8.95 7.78 10.05
C LEU A 71 9.42 9.19 10.45
N PRO A 72 9.42 10.16 9.52
CA PRO A 72 9.81 11.52 9.87
C PRO A 72 8.78 12.11 10.85
N GLN A 73 9.21 12.90 11.83
CA GLN A 73 8.30 13.56 12.77
C GLN A 73 7.23 14.42 12.08
N SER A 74 7.53 14.92 10.88
CA SER A 74 6.58 15.66 10.05
C SER A 74 5.48 14.77 9.44
N PHE A 75 5.66 13.45 9.42
CA PHE A 75 4.67 12.49 8.94
C PHE A 75 3.39 12.59 9.76
N ALA A 76 3.48 12.51 11.09
CA ALA A 76 2.30 12.63 11.95
C ALA A 76 1.62 13.99 11.76
N ARG A 77 2.39 15.07 11.68
CA ARG A 77 1.83 16.43 11.53
C ARG A 77 1.13 16.65 10.19
N LYS A 78 1.60 16.01 9.12
CA LYS A 78 1.04 16.14 7.77
C LYS A 78 -0.05 15.12 7.51
N VAL A 79 0.17 13.85 7.83
CA VAL A 79 -0.71 12.74 7.45
C VAL A 79 -1.90 12.58 8.38
N LEU A 80 -1.72 12.77 9.69
CA LEU A 80 -2.80 12.64 10.67
C LEU A 80 -4.02 13.54 10.37
N PRO A 81 -3.89 14.85 10.05
CA PRO A 81 -5.06 15.67 9.75
C PRO A 81 -5.79 15.21 8.49
N TYR A 82 -5.08 14.77 7.45
CA TYR A 82 -5.74 14.21 6.26
C TYR A 82 -6.46 12.91 6.59
N LEU A 83 -5.85 12.01 7.36
CA LEU A 83 -6.44 10.73 7.73
C LEU A 83 -7.71 10.92 8.57
N LEU A 84 -7.70 11.88 9.51
CA LEU A 84 -8.87 12.27 10.28
C LEU A 84 -9.95 12.91 9.40
N LEU A 85 -9.58 13.83 8.51
CA LEU A 85 -10.53 14.50 7.62
C LEU A 85 -11.23 13.51 6.69
N TRP A 86 -10.47 12.63 6.03
CA TRP A 86 -11.04 11.59 5.18
C TRP A 86 -11.83 10.56 5.96
N GLY A 87 -11.38 10.17 7.16
CA GLY A 87 -12.10 9.25 8.04
C GLY A 87 -13.46 9.81 8.48
N VAL A 88 -13.50 11.10 8.87
CA VAL A 88 -14.76 11.79 9.23
C VAL A 88 -15.68 11.89 8.01
N LEU A 89 -15.16 12.29 6.86
CA LEU A 89 -15.95 12.35 5.63
C LEU A 89 -16.55 11.00 5.25
N ALA A 90 -15.76 9.93 5.31
CA ALA A 90 -16.22 8.57 5.04
C ALA A 90 -17.32 8.13 6.03
N ALA A 91 -17.16 8.45 7.33
CA ALA A 91 -18.17 8.15 8.35
C ALA A 91 -19.49 8.91 8.11
N ILE A 92 -19.41 10.20 7.73
CA ILE A 92 -20.59 11.00 7.40
C ILE A 92 -21.31 10.42 6.18
N ILE A 93 -20.57 10.10 5.11
CA ILE A 93 -21.15 9.51 3.90
C ILE A 93 -21.79 8.15 4.20
N GLY A 94 -21.12 7.30 4.97
CA GLY A 94 -21.65 5.99 5.36
C GLY A 94 -22.92 6.11 6.20
N ALA A 95 -22.96 7.02 7.17
CA ALA A 95 -24.14 7.29 7.99
C ALA A 95 -25.31 7.85 7.16
N ALA A 96 -25.02 8.78 6.24
CA ALA A 96 -26.02 9.33 5.32
C ALA A 96 -26.59 8.26 4.38
N ALA A 97 -25.75 7.38 3.86
CA ALA A 97 -26.18 6.26 3.03
C ALA A 97 -27.05 5.27 3.82
N ALA A 98 -26.66 4.91 5.04
CA ALA A 98 -27.45 4.03 5.91
C ALA A 98 -28.82 4.65 6.25
N PHE A 99 -28.84 5.93 6.60
CA PHE A 99 -30.08 6.67 6.88
C PHE A 99 -30.99 6.78 5.64
N LEU A 100 -30.41 6.97 4.45
CA LEU A 100 -31.16 7.01 3.19
C LEU A 100 -31.74 5.63 2.84
N ILE A 101 -31.00 4.54 3.08
CA ILE A 101 -31.48 3.16 2.88
C ILE A 101 -32.65 2.86 3.81
N GLU A 102 -32.58 3.26 5.08
CA GLU A 102 -33.67 3.08 6.05
C GLU A 102 -34.93 3.89 5.67
N ARG A 103 -34.76 5.03 4.98
CA ARG A 103 -35.83 5.91 4.52
C ARG A 103 -36.44 5.53 3.16
N LEU A 104 -35.76 4.70 2.38
CA LEU A 104 -36.29 4.18 1.12
C LEU A 104 -37.15 2.94 1.42
N PRO A 105 -38.48 2.99 1.23
CA PRO A 105 -39.29 1.79 1.24
C PRO A 105 -38.87 0.95 0.02
N LEU A 106 -38.00 -0.03 0.24
CA LEU A 106 -37.83 -1.13 -0.69
C LEU A 106 -39.12 -1.95 -0.64
N THR A 107 -40.05 -1.64 -1.54
CA THR A 107 -41.17 -2.53 -1.91
C THR A 107 -40.65 -3.83 -2.48
#